data_AF-A0A5B0SDJ0-F1
#
_entry.id   AF-A0A5B0SDJ0-F1
#
_cell.length_a   1.000
_cell.length_b   1.000
_cell.length_c   1.000
_cell.angle_alpha   90.00
_cell.angle_beta   90.00
_cell.angle_gamma   90.00
#
_symmetry.space_group_name_H-M   'P 1'
#
loop_
_entity.id
_entity.type
_entity.pdbx_description
1 polymer ?
#
loop_
_entity_poly.entity_id
_entity_poly.type
_entity_poly.pdbx_seq_one_letter_code
_entity_poly.pdbx_strand_id
1 'polypeptide(L)'
;MFRSRLLLNQLNLLLNRTTTASYYSTTTTTTTAATAAATATTKQTTSKRTQQTPKFARFVHKPSPPRIPKPHHGIETVEAFLESLRRPSLLSLTNKFTEWDQLFSLEPKTDLVKDGTLSVPKERRYLLRSMELFRQGLDPKEFAVGVRKPKKFRGWGPRVQHGKRLRGRPAGRMTI
;
A
#
# COMPACT_ATOMS: atom_id res chain seq x y z
N MET A 1 -29.43 -28.43 -42.18
CA MET A 1 -28.27 -28.20 -43.06
C MET A 1 -27.11 -27.73 -42.18
N PHE A 2 -26.30 -28.66 -41.67
CA PHE A 2 -24.91 -28.91 -42.12
C PHE A 2 -24.08 -27.61 -42.07
N ARG A 3 -23.03 -27.47 -41.24
CA ARG A 3 -21.88 -28.37 -41.18
C ARG A 3 -21.10 -28.26 -39.86
N SER A 4 -20.83 -29.43 -39.32
CA SER A 4 -19.69 -29.83 -38.48
C SER A 4 -18.33 -29.58 -39.14
N ARG A 5 -17.32 -29.21 -38.34
CA ARG A 5 -15.90 -29.64 -38.42
C ARG A 5 -15.34 -29.55 -36.98
N LEU A 6 -15.02 -30.65 -36.26
CA LEU A 6 -13.79 -31.47 -36.37
C LEU A 6 -12.54 -30.57 -36.47
N LEU A 7 -11.42 -30.74 -35.76
CA LEU A 7 -10.87 -31.68 -34.79
C LEU A 7 -9.47 -31.10 -34.44
N LEU A 8 -8.90 -31.53 -33.32
CA LEU A 8 -7.45 -31.58 -33.01
C LEU A 8 -6.59 -30.30 -33.12
N ASN A 9 -5.92 -29.99 -32.01
CA ASN A 9 -4.46 -30.12 -32.02
C ASN A 9 -3.96 -30.46 -30.62
N GLN A 10 -3.78 -31.76 -30.44
CA GLN A 10 -2.84 -32.34 -29.48
C GLN A 10 -1.45 -32.31 -30.11
N LEU A 11 -0.45 -32.28 -29.21
CA LEU A 11 0.96 -32.66 -29.39
C LEU A 11 1.99 -31.60 -29.80
N ASN A 12 3.06 -31.63 -28.98
CA ASN A 12 4.47 -31.32 -29.23
C ASN A 12 4.96 -30.00 -28.60
N LEU A 13 6.06 -29.95 -27.83
CA LEU A 13 7.11 -30.94 -27.58
C LEU A 13 7.96 -30.45 -26.38
N LEU A 14 8.36 -31.41 -25.54
CA LEU A 14 9.67 -31.60 -24.89
C LEU A 14 10.38 -30.43 -24.17
N LEU A 15 10.82 -30.78 -22.95
CA LEU A 15 12.14 -30.52 -22.33
C LEU A 15 12.63 -29.06 -22.37
N ASN A 16 12.91 -28.45 -21.22
CA ASN A 16 14.24 -28.61 -20.64
C ASN A 16 14.23 -28.41 -19.12
N ARG A 17 14.63 -29.48 -18.42
CA ARG A 17 15.31 -29.38 -17.13
C ARG A 17 16.75 -28.94 -17.41
N THR A 18 17.22 -27.84 -16.84
CA THR A 18 18.65 -27.62 -16.61
C THR A 18 18.86 -27.05 -15.22
N THR A 19 19.28 -27.95 -14.34
CA THR A 19 19.99 -27.68 -13.09
C THR A 19 21.34 -27.05 -13.41
N THR A 20 21.73 -26.01 -12.68
CA THR A 20 23.14 -25.65 -12.53
C THR A 20 23.41 -25.23 -11.10
N ALA A 21 24.34 -25.94 -10.50
CA ALA A 21 24.79 -25.82 -9.12
C ALA A 21 26.12 -25.06 -9.05
N SER A 22 26.47 -24.67 -7.81
CA SER A 22 27.82 -24.40 -7.27
C SER A 22 28.51 -23.11 -7.76
N TYR A 23 29.40 -22.44 -7.03
CA TYR A 23 30.38 -22.84 -6.01
C TYR A 23 30.94 -21.57 -5.29
N TYR A 24 31.40 -21.80 -4.07
CA TYR A 24 32.28 -21.04 -3.15
C TYR A 24 33.06 -19.81 -3.63
N SER A 25 33.31 -18.88 -2.68
CA SER A 25 34.67 -18.48 -2.30
C SER A 25 34.71 -17.74 -0.95
N THR A 26 35.43 -18.33 0.01
CA THR A 26 35.88 -17.71 1.27
C THR A 26 37.35 -17.33 1.12
N THR A 27 37.73 -16.11 1.52
CA THR A 27 39.14 -15.78 1.77
C THR A 27 39.28 -15.05 3.11
N THR A 28 40.04 -15.71 3.98
CA THR A 28 40.62 -15.27 5.27
C THR A 28 41.92 -14.50 5.03
N THR A 29 42.25 -13.50 5.86
CA THR A 29 43.66 -13.22 6.21
C THR A 29 43.86 -12.53 7.56
N THR A 30 44.56 -13.26 8.41
CA THR A 30 45.27 -13.07 9.69
C THR A 30 46.39 -12.00 9.55
N THR A 31 46.55 -11.03 10.47
CA THR A 31 47.40 -11.00 11.69
C THR A 31 48.88 -10.62 11.47
N THR A 32 49.36 -9.84 12.45
CA THR A 32 50.72 -9.72 13.02
C THR A 32 51.71 -8.68 12.51
N ALA A 33 52.25 -7.99 13.52
CA ALA A 33 53.30 -7.00 13.54
C ALA A 33 54.70 -7.64 13.58
N ALA A 34 55.74 -6.89 13.18
CA ALA A 34 56.91 -6.55 14.00
C ALA A 34 58.11 -6.01 13.17
N THR A 35 58.68 -4.92 13.69
CA THR A 35 60.11 -4.53 13.77
C THR A 35 61.03 -4.54 12.54
N ALA A 36 61.57 -3.36 12.20
CA ALA A 36 63.02 -3.13 12.08
C ALA A 36 63.34 -1.62 11.98
N ALA A 37 64.40 -1.21 12.66
CA ALA A 37 64.91 0.15 12.73
C ALA A 37 65.85 0.48 11.56
N ALA A 38 65.81 1.72 11.06
CA ALA A 38 66.92 2.34 10.33
C ALA A 38 66.80 3.88 10.34
N THR A 39 67.95 4.52 10.28
CA THR A 39 68.32 5.82 10.84
C THR A 39 68.19 6.98 9.83
N ALA A 40 67.79 8.15 10.36
CA ALA A 40 68.09 9.53 9.95
C ALA A 40 68.08 9.97 8.46
N THR A 41 67.33 11.03 8.14
CA THR A 41 67.86 12.40 7.85
C THR A 41 66.76 13.36 7.39
N THR A 42 66.58 14.41 8.19
CA THR A 42 65.99 15.74 7.97
C THR A 42 65.53 16.16 6.57
N LYS A 43 64.22 16.41 6.41
CA LYS A 43 63.63 17.60 5.74
C LYS A 43 62.27 17.93 6.37
N GLN A 44 62.23 18.89 7.29
CA GLN A 44 60.99 19.46 7.80
C GLN A 44 60.41 20.41 6.75
N THR A 45 59.52 19.92 5.89
CA THR A 45 58.59 20.76 5.16
C THR A 45 57.37 20.96 6.06
N THR A 46 57.06 22.21 6.37
CA THR A 46 55.88 22.62 7.14
C THR A 46 54.62 22.33 6.33
N SER A 47 54.15 21.08 6.38
CA SER A 47 52.85 20.73 5.84
C SER A 47 51.78 21.38 6.70
N LYS A 48 51.03 22.31 6.11
CA LYS A 48 49.87 22.93 6.75
C LYS A 48 48.93 21.80 7.18
N ARG A 49 48.81 21.57 8.49
CA ARG A 49 47.86 20.66 9.10
C ARG A 49 46.46 21.23 8.89
N THR A 50 45.87 20.99 7.72
CA THR A 50 44.45 21.22 7.49
C THR A 50 43.72 20.35 8.49
N GLN A 51 43.11 20.97 9.50
CA GLN A 51 42.29 20.29 10.48
C GLN A 51 41.13 19.63 9.73
N GLN A 52 41.25 18.33 9.47
CA GLN A 52 40.16 17.54 8.94
C GLN A 52 39.16 17.36 10.06
N THR A 53 38.16 18.24 10.13
CA THR A 53 36.99 18.01 10.96
C THR A 53 36.32 16.72 10.47
N PRO A 54 36.06 15.72 11.32
CA PRO A 54 35.38 14.51 10.89
C PRO A 54 33.98 14.91 10.42
N LYS A 55 33.78 14.94 9.11
CA LYS A 55 32.46 15.12 8.52
C LYS A 55 31.72 13.81 8.74
N PHE A 56 30.83 13.77 9.72
CA PHE A 56 29.90 12.66 9.87
C PHE A 56 29.15 12.50 8.54
N ALA A 57 29.37 11.37 7.86
CA ALA A 57 28.65 11.06 6.64
C ALA A 57 27.15 11.06 6.97
N ARG A 58 26.36 11.82 6.21
CA ARG A 58 24.91 11.81 6.33
C ARG A 58 24.45 10.36 6.23
N PHE A 59 23.74 9.88 7.24
CA PHE A 59 23.20 8.52 7.28
C PHE A 59 22.50 8.26 5.93
N VAL A 60 23.05 7.34 5.14
CA VAL A 60 22.45 6.96 3.87
C VAL A 60 21.14 6.25 4.24
N HIS A 61 20.01 6.92 4.04
CA HIS A 61 18.71 6.31 4.22
C HIS A 61 18.56 5.20 3.18
N LYS A 62 18.87 3.97 3.58
CA LYS A 62 18.50 2.79 2.79
C LYS A 62 16.97 2.78 2.73
N PRO A 63 16.35 2.66 1.55
CA PRO A 63 14.90 2.54 1.46
C PRO A 63 14.48 1.33 2.29
N SER A 64 13.42 1.48 3.09
CA SER A 64 12.84 0.34 3.80
C SER A 64 12.43 -0.72 2.77
N PRO A 65 12.67 -2.02 3.03
CA PRO A 65 12.13 -3.06 2.17
C PRO A 65 10.60 -2.91 2.06
N PRO A 66 10.00 -3.29 0.91
CA PRO A 66 8.56 -3.25 0.72
C PRO A 66 7.89 -4.12 1.78
N ARG A 67 6.99 -3.52 2.57
CA ARG A 67 6.26 -4.21 3.63
C ARG A 67 4.96 -4.77 3.04
N ILE A 68 5.07 -5.92 2.39
CA ILE A 68 3.91 -6.64 1.87
C ILE A 68 3.40 -7.58 2.98
N PRO A 69 2.16 -7.39 3.47
CA PRO A 69 1.59 -8.25 4.49
C PRO A 69 1.19 -9.60 3.89
N LYS A 70 1.45 -10.67 4.63
CA LYS A 70 0.87 -11.98 4.30
C LYS A 70 -0.66 -11.88 4.40
N PRO A 71 -1.41 -12.50 3.48
CA PRO A 71 -2.85 -12.65 3.63
C PRO A 71 -3.22 -13.24 4.99
N HIS A 72 -4.13 -12.61 5.71
CA HIS A 72 -4.59 -13.06 7.02
C HIS A 72 -6.05 -12.63 7.24
N HIS A 73 -6.69 -13.17 8.28
CA HIS A 73 -8.13 -12.98 8.56
C HIS A 73 -9.10 -13.53 7.50
N GLY A 74 -8.66 -14.53 6.72
CA GLY A 74 -9.45 -15.12 5.63
C GLY A 74 -9.59 -14.21 4.40
N ILE A 75 -8.73 -13.19 4.28
CA ILE A 75 -8.70 -12.25 3.16
C ILE A 75 -7.46 -12.56 2.34
N GLU A 76 -7.66 -13.32 1.26
CA GLU A 76 -6.60 -13.72 0.32
C GLU A 76 -6.60 -12.88 -0.96
N THR A 77 -7.78 -12.42 -1.38
CA THR A 77 -7.96 -11.67 -2.61
C THR A 77 -8.04 -10.18 -2.35
N VAL A 78 -7.59 -9.39 -3.33
CA VAL A 78 -7.72 -7.93 -3.33
C VAL A 78 -9.19 -7.52 -3.23
N GLU A 79 -10.07 -8.23 -3.92
CA GLU A 79 -11.51 -7.96 -3.93
C GLU A 79 -12.12 -8.10 -2.53
N ALA A 80 -11.80 -9.20 -1.83
CA ALA A 80 -12.27 -9.44 -0.47
C ALA A 80 -11.77 -8.36 0.49
N PHE A 81 -10.53 -7.90 0.32
CA PHE A 81 -10.00 -6.80 1.11
C PHE A 81 -10.77 -5.50 0.87
N LEU A 82 -10.98 -5.11 -0.39
CA LEU A 82 -11.68 -3.87 -0.73
C LEU A 82 -13.16 -3.89 -0.31
N GLU A 83 -13.82 -5.05 -0.40
CA GLU A 83 -15.19 -5.24 0.05
C GLU A 83 -15.32 -5.10 1.58
N SER A 84 -14.37 -5.66 2.33
CA SER A 84 -14.34 -5.58 3.80
C SER A 84 -14.28 -4.13 4.33
N LEU A 85 -13.72 -3.20 3.53
CA LEU A 85 -13.62 -1.78 3.88
C LEU A 85 -14.95 -1.02 3.78
N ARG A 86 -16.00 -1.66 3.24
CA ARG A 86 -17.39 -1.15 3.14
C ARG A 86 -17.51 0.21 2.43
N ARG A 87 -16.69 0.44 1.40
CA ARG A 87 -16.72 1.68 0.61
C ARG A 87 -16.93 1.38 -0.88
N PRO A 88 -18.00 1.90 -1.50
CA PRO A 88 -18.30 1.62 -2.90
C PRO A 88 -17.25 2.22 -3.85
N SER A 89 -16.65 3.35 -3.50
CA SER A 89 -15.59 3.99 -4.29
C SER A 89 -14.32 3.16 -4.41
N LEU A 90 -14.10 2.20 -3.49
CA LEU A 90 -12.92 1.34 -3.52
C LEU A 90 -13.12 0.10 -4.40
N LEU A 91 -14.37 -0.33 -4.61
CA LEU A 91 -14.67 -1.50 -5.45
C LEU A 91 -14.29 -1.29 -6.92
N SER A 92 -14.22 -0.03 -7.37
CA SER A 92 -13.75 0.29 -8.73
C SER A 92 -12.27 -0.06 -8.96
N LEU A 93 -11.49 -0.28 -7.89
CA LEU A 93 -10.07 -0.65 -7.97
C LEU A 93 -9.87 -2.15 -8.26
N THR A 94 -10.89 -2.98 -8.05
CA THR A 94 -10.84 -4.43 -8.30
C THR A 94 -10.37 -4.77 -9.71
N ASN A 95 -10.87 -4.05 -10.72
CA ASN A 95 -10.49 -4.30 -12.12
C ASN A 95 -9.04 -3.92 -12.46
N LYS A 96 -8.36 -3.17 -11.59
CA LYS A 96 -7.00 -2.67 -11.83
C LYS A 96 -5.93 -3.50 -11.15
N PHE A 97 -6.24 -4.07 -9.99
CA PHE A 97 -5.30 -4.80 -9.17
C PHE A 97 -5.74 -6.26 -9.10
N THR A 98 -5.12 -7.10 -9.92
CA THR A 98 -5.32 -8.55 -9.86
C THR A 98 -4.47 -9.17 -8.76
N GLU A 99 -3.25 -8.66 -8.58
CA GLU A 99 -2.28 -9.21 -7.63
C GLU A 99 -2.29 -8.50 -6.28
N TRP A 100 -2.21 -9.30 -5.22
CA TRP A 100 -2.10 -8.81 -3.85
C TRP A 100 -0.88 -7.92 -3.64
N ASP A 101 0.26 -8.35 -4.16
CA ASP A 101 1.53 -7.63 -4.03
C ASP A 101 1.49 -6.28 -4.75
N GLN A 102 0.78 -6.20 -5.88
CA GLN A 102 0.62 -4.95 -6.63
C GLN A 102 -0.18 -3.92 -5.83
N LEU A 103 -1.22 -4.35 -5.11
CA LEU A 103 -1.98 -3.46 -4.24
C LEU A 103 -1.10 -2.91 -3.10
N PHE A 104 -0.33 -3.77 -2.42
CA PHE A 104 0.48 -3.36 -1.27
C PHE A 104 1.81 -2.69 -1.60
N SER A 105 2.25 -2.77 -2.86
CA SER A 105 3.42 -2.05 -3.36
C SER A 105 3.09 -0.63 -3.85
N LEU A 106 1.82 -0.21 -3.83
CA LEU A 106 1.38 1.10 -4.32
C LEU A 106 2.10 2.28 -3.65
N GLU A 107 2.64 3.17 -4.49
CA GLU A 107 3.18 4.45 -4.06
C GLU A 107 2.03 5.48 -3.91
N PRO A 108 1.91 6.14 -2.75
CA PRO A 108 0.72 6.91 -2.37
C PRO A 108 0.45 8.16 -3.23
N LYS A 109 1.46 8.69 -3.91
CA LYS A 109 1.38 9.96 -4.66
C LYS A 109 1.32 9.79 -6.17
N THR A 110 1.92 8.74 -6.71
CA THR A 110 2.09 8.61 -8.16
C THR A 110 0.92 7.87 -8.78
N ASP A 111 0.60 6.70 -8.28
CA ASP A 111 -0.21 5.75 -9.07
C ASP A 111 -1.71 6.07 -8.88
N LEU A 112 -2.13 6.28 -7.63
CA LEU A 112 -3.52 6.57 -7.30
C LEU A 112 -4.00 7.96 -7.77
N VAL A 113 -3.08 8.92 -7.94
CA VAL A 113 -3.40 10.31 -8.32
C VAL A 113 -3.41 10.46 -9.83
N LYS A 114 -2.41 9.91 -10.53
CA LYS A 114 -2.28 10.00 -11.99
C LYS A 114 -3.42 9.27 -12.71
N ASP A 115 -3.85 8.14 -12.16
CA ASP A 115 -4.83 7.28 -12.83
C ASP A 115 -6.28 7.76 -12.67
N GLY A 116 -6.53 8.82 -11.89
CA GLY A 116 -7.86 9.40 -11.67
C GLY A 116 -8.85 8.49 -10.90
N THR A 117 -8.51 7.23 -10.63
CA THR A 117 -9.38 6.22 -9.99
C THR A 117 -9.91 6.69 -8.65
N LEU A 118 -9.04 7.31 -7.85
CA LEU A 118 -9.38 7.91 -6.56
C LEU A 118 -9.14 9.41 -6.62
N SER A 119 -10.02 10.09 -7.35
CA SER A 119 -10.02 11.56 -7.46
C SER A 119 -10.14 12.22 -6.07
N VAL A 120 -10.98 11.67 -5.19
CA VAL A 120 -11.24 12.22 -3.85
C VAL A 120 -10.06 11.92 -2.90
N PRO A 121 -9.35 12.95 -2.38
CA PRO A 121 -8.19 12.74 -1.50
C PRO A 121 -8.51 11.99 -0.21
N LYS A 122 -9.75 12.08 0.27
CA LYS A 122 -10.24 11.36 1.45
C LYS A 122 -10.25 9.85 1.24
N GLU A 123 -10.65 9.39 0.05
CA GLU A 123 -10.69 7.96 -0.28
C GLU A 123 -9.28 7.39 -0.39
N ARG A 124 -8.34 8.13 -1.01
CA ARG A 124 -6.92 7.76 -1.05
C ARG A 124 -6.32 7.60 0.34
N ARG A 125 -6.49 8.61 1.19
CA ARG A 125 -5.99 8.56 2.58
C ARG A 125 -6.60 7.40 3.36
N TYR A 126 -7.88 7.11 3.13
CA TYR A 126 -8.56 6.01 3.78
C TYR A 126 -8.02 4.65 3.33
N LEU A 127 -7.81 4.44 2.03
CA LEU A 127 -7.20 3.22 1.50
C LEU A 127 -5.80 3.00 2.08
N LEU A 128 -4.94 4.02 2.03
CA LEU A 128 -3.57 3.94 2.54
C LEU A 128 -3.52 3.66 4.04
N ARG A 129 -4.38 4.32 4.83
CA ARG A 129 -4.52 4.03 6.25
C ARG A 129 -4.97 2.59 6.47
N SER A 130 -5.92 2.11 5.69
CA SER A 130 -6.46 0.75 5.81
C SER A 130 -5.40 -0.32 5.50
N MET A 131 -4.58 -0.10 4.47
CA MET A 131 -3.45 -0.96 4.13
C MET A 131 -2.42 -0.99 5.27
N GLU A 132 -2.15 0.15 5.90
CA GLU A 132 -1.20 0.21 7.02
C GLU A 132 -1.73 -0.50 8.28
N LEU A 133 -3.02 -0.36 8.58
CA LEU A 133 -3.63 -1.09 9.69
C LEU A 133 -3.64 -2.61 9.43
N PHE A 134 -3.88 -3.01 8.19
CA PHE A 134 -3.78 -4.41 7.81
C PHE A 134 -2.34 -4.93 7.93
N ARG A 135 -1.32 -4.14 7.56
CA ARG A 135 0.09 -4.49 7.81
C ARG A 135 0.43 -4.69 9.30
N GLN A 136 -0.33 -4.04 10.18
CA GLN A 136 -0.18 -4.19 11.64
C GLN A 136 -0.92 -5.42 12.19
N GLY A 137 -1.64 -6.18 11.36
CA GLY A 137 -2.36 -7.38 11.79
C GLY A 137 -3.80 -7.13 12.23
N LEU A 138 -4.34 -5.93 12.07
CA LEU A 138 -5.71 -5.59 12.47
C LEU A 138 -6.73 -6.12 11.46
N ASP A 139 -7.87 -6.61 11.94
CA ASP A 139 -8.98 -7.06 11.08
C ASP A 139 -9.64 -5.83 10.40
N PRO A 140 -9.77 -5.82 9.06
CA PRO A 140 -10.51 -4.78 8.34
C PRO A 140 -11.92 -4.52 8.87
N LYS A 141 -12.60 -5.53 9.40
CA LYS A 141 -13.95 -5.37 9.96
C LYS A 141 -13.98 -4.43 11.18
N GLU A 142 -12.90 -4.37 11.94
CA GLU A 142 -12.80 -3.53 13.14
C GLU A 142 -12.55 -2.06 12.80
N PHE A 143 -11.64 -1.79 11.87
CA PHE A 143 -11.25 -0.40 11.55
C PHE A 143 -12.03 0.20 10.38
N ALA A 144 -12.81 -0.60 9.64
CA ALA A 144 -13.65 -0.11 8.55
C ALA A 144 -14.71 0.87 9.07
N VAL A 145 -14.75 2.06 8.47
CA VAL A 145 -15.75 3.07 8.82
C VAL A 145 -17.09 2.65 8.23
N GLY A 146 -17.99 2.16 9.07
CA GLY A 146 -19.35 1.81 8.67
C GLY A 146 -20.20 2.98 8.19
N VAL A 147 -21.36 2.67 7.61
CA VAL A 147 -22.34 3.66 7.19
C VAL A 147 -22.77 4.49 8.40
N ARG A 148 -22.59 5.81 8.30
CA ARG A 148 -23.00 6.72 9.37
C ARG A 148 -24.52 6.62 9.55
N LYS A 149 -24.97 6.41 10.78
CA LYS A 149 -26.40 6.40 11.10
C LYS A 149 -27.04 7.71 10.61
N PRO A 150 -28.25 7.65 10.03
CA PRO A 150 -28.93 8.85 9.59
C PRO A 150 -29.14 9.79 10.79
N LYS A 151 -29.00 11.10 10.55
CA LYS A 151 -29.20 12.09 11.59
C LYS A 151 -30.63 11.97 12.12
N LYS A 152 -30.78 11.75 13.43
CA LYS A 152 -32.10 11.80 14.08
C LYS A 152 -32.66 13.22 13.90
N PHE A 153 -33.84 13.30 13.30
CA PHE A 153 -34.57 14.57 13.23
C PHE A 153 -34.98 14.97 14.65
N ARG A 154 -34.37 16.05 15.18
CA ARG A 154 -34.78 16.71 16.42
C ARG A 154 -35.65 17.89 15.98
N GLY A 155 -36.97 17.73 16.05
CA GLY A 155 -37.91 18.71 15.52
C GLY A 155 -37.80 20.08 16.19
N TRP A 156 -38.43 21.10 15.57
CA TRP A 156 -38.53 22.45 16.11
C TRP A 156 -39.88 22.71 16.80
N GLY A 157 -40.64 21.64 17.07
CA GLY A 157 -42.05 21.68 17.49
C GLY A 157 -43.01 21.20 16.39
N PRO A 158 -44.32 21.07 16.68
CA PRO A 158 -45.31 20.48 15.76
C PRO A 158 -45.40 21.19 14.40
N ARG A 159 -45.00 22.46 14.35
CA ARG A 159 -45.09 23.31 13.17
C ARG A 159 -44.05 22.99 12.09
N VAL A 160 -42.91 22.40 12.44
CA VAL A 160 -41.85 22.09 11.47
C VAL A 160 -41.35 20.66 11.68
N GLN A 161 -41.82 19.77 10.82
CA GLN A 161 -41.42 18.36 10.80
C GLN A 161 -40.71 18.05 9.49
N HIS A 162 -39.60 17.32 9.54
CA HIS A 162 -38.82 16.92 8.34
C HIS A 162 -38.42 18.11 7.43
N GLY A 163 -38.16 19.29 8.02
CA GLY A 163 -37.85 20.51 7.27
C GLY A 163 -39.04 21.14 6.53
N LYS A 164 -40.25 20.56 6.66
CA LYS A 164 -41.49 21.07 6.09
C LYS A 164 -42.30 21.78 7.17
N ARG A 165 -42.82 22.97 6.84
CA ARG A 165 -43.78 23.68 7.70
C ARG A 165 -45.14 23.04 7.53
N LEU A 166 -45.63 22.39 8.58
CA LEU A 166 -47.01 21.92 8.63
C LEU A 166 -47.90 23.14 8.86
N ARG A 167 -48.76 23.45 7.88
CA ARG A 167 -49.88 24.36 8.05
C ARG A 167 -51.10 23.50 8.36
N GLY A 168 -51.87 23.86 9.38
CA GLY A 168 -53.14 23.18 9.67
C GLY A 168 -54.05 23.20 8.44
N ARG A 169 -54.88 22.16 8.28
CA ARG A 169 -55.94 22.16 7.26
C ARG A 169 -56.81 23.40 7.48
N PRO A 170 -57.05 24.26 6.48
CA PRO A 170 -58.06 25.31 6.63
C PRO A 170 -59.37 24.61 6.95
N ALA A 171 -60.03 25.01 8.04
CA ALA A 171 -61.32 24.46 8.44
C ALA A 171 -62.31 24.69 7.30
N GLY A 172 -62.44 23.72 6.40
CA GLY A 172 -63.49 23.68 5.40
C GLY A 172 -64.79 23.52 6.15
N ARG A 173 -65.64 24.54 6.03
CA ARG A 173 -67.03 24.62 6.51
C ARG A 173 -67.69 23.24 6.47
N MET A 174 -67.98 22.66 7.64
CA MET A 174 -68.90 21.52 7.74
C MET A 174 -70.30 22.04 7.39
N THR A 175 -70.74 21.81 6.16
CA THR A 175 -72.16 21.86 5.81
C THR A 175 -72.82 20.61 6.37
N ILE A 176 -73.74 20.85 7.31
CA ILE A 176 -74.70 19.90 7.89
C ILE A 176 -75.73 19.48 6.84
#